data_AF-R3TLD5-F1
#
_entry.id   AF-R3TLD5-F1
#
_cell.length_a   1.000
_cell.length_b   1.000
_cell.length_c   1.000
_cell.angle_alpha   90.00
_cell.angle_beta   90.00
_cell.angle_gamma   90.00
#
_symmetry.space_group_name_H-M   'P 1'
#
loop_
_entity.id
_entity.type
_entity.pdbx_description
1 polymer ?
#
loop_
_entity_poly.entity_id
_entity_poly.type
_entity_poly.pdbx_seq_one_letter_code
_entity_poly.pdbx_strand_id
1 'polypeptide(L)'
;MIQPVQLSEALKGIQQAQASLVYISRVDCSVCHAILPRTEQLLEEFDIPSYQLDADLFPEVASEFEVMTVPAVLIFSQGKELQRQARFINLTRVKELLTELTHTNTLSYEELFHE
;
A
#
# COMPACT_ATOMS: atom_id res chain seq x y z
N MET A 1 -7.37 -12.35 1.55
CA MET A 1 -6.82 -12.02 2.89
C MET A 1 -5.31 -11.93 2.77
N ILE A 2 -4.74 -10.77 3.13
CA ILE A 2 -3.29 -10.56 3.17
C ILE A 2 -2.77 -11.06 4.53
N GLN A 3 -1.60 -11.67 4.54
CA GLN A 3 -0.94 -12.16 5.77
C GLN A 3 0.46 -11.58 5.89
N PRO A 4 1.03 -11.51 7.10
CA PRO A 4 2.39 -11.02 7.30
C PRO A 4 3.41 -11.81 6.47
N VAL A 5 4.15 -11.12 5.61
CA VAL A 5 5.26 -11.68 4.82
C VAL A 5 6.61 -11.16 5.31
N GLN A 6 7.71 -11.77 4.86
CA GLN A 6 9.05 -11.26 5.12
C GLN A 6 9.29 -9.94 4.37
N LEU A 7 10.08 -9.04 4.95
CA LEU A 7 10.41 -7.74 4.34
C LEU A 7 11.00 -7.89 2.92
N SER A 8 11.93 -8.82 2.74
CA SER A 8 12.61 -9.06 1.45
C SER A 8 11.66 -9.46 0.32
N GLU A 9 10.59 -10.20 0.65
CA GLU A 9 9.55 -10.60 -0.30
C GLU A 9 8.74 -9.40 -0.75
N ALA A 10 8.28 -8.57 0.20
CA ALA A 10 7.54 -7.35 -0.11
C ALA A 10 8.38 -6.37 -0.95
N LEU A 11 9.63 -6.12 -0.56
CA LEU A 11 10.54 -5.23 -1.30
C LEU A 11 10.75 -5.68 -2.75
N LYS A 12 10.97 -6.98 -2.98
CA LYS A 12 11.11 -7.53 -4.32
C LYS A 12 9.84 -7.30 -5.15
N GLY A 13 8.67 -7.56 -4.57
CA GLY A 13 7.39 -7.39 -5.23
C GLY A 13 7.08 -5.93 -5.57
N ILE A 14 7.37 -5.01 -4.66
CA ILE A 14 7.21 -3.55 -4.83
C ILE A 14 8.03 -3.03 -6.03
N GLN A 15 9.25 -3.54 -6.21
CA GLN A 15 10.13 -3.15 -7.33
C GLN A 15 9.62 -3.63 -8.70
N GLN A 16 8.86 -4.73 -8.74
CA GLN A 16 8.42 -5.36 -9.99
C GLN A 16 7.01 -4.93 -10.42
N ALA A 17 6.25 -4.31 -9.52
CA ALA A 17 4.85 -3.96 -9.74
C ALA A 17 4.68 -2.53 -10.26
N GLN A 18 3.73 -2.35 -11.19
CA GLN A 18 3.31 -1.02 -11.63
C GLN A 18 2.63 -0.23 -10.51
N ALA A 19 1.87 -0.92 -9.66
CA ALA A 19 1.30 -0.41 -8.43
C ALA A 19 1.32 -1.51 -7.36
N SER A 20 1.57 -1.15 -6.11
CA SER A 20 1.48 -2.09 -4.98
C SER A 20 1.09 -1.37 -3.69
N LEU A 21 0.54 -2.11 -2.74
CA LEU A 21 0.16 -1.58 -1.43
C LEU A 21 0.90 -2.34 -0.33
N VAL A 22 1.45 -1.62 0.64
CA VAL A 22 2.02 -2.19 1.87
C VAL A 22 1.20 -1.72 3.07
N TYR A 23 0.68 -2.68 3.82
CA TYR A 23 0.00 -2.46 5.09
C TYR A 23 0.93 -2.83 6.23
N ILE A 24 1.33 -1.86 7.04
CA ILE A 24 2.25 -2.06 8.17
C ILE A 24 1.47 -2.07 9.48
N SER A 25 1.58 -3.17 10.22
CA SER A 25 0.86 -3.44 11.48
C SER A 25 1.82 -3.79 12.62
N ARG A 26 1.22 -4.02 13.80
CA ARG A 26 1.83 -4.60 15.00
C ARG A 26 0.80 -5.52 15.66
N VAL A 27 1.25 -6.48 16.46
CA VAL A 27 0.40 -7.52 17.06
C VAL A 27 -0.62 -6.90 18.02
N ASP A 28 -0.18 -5.99 18.89
CA ASP A 28 -1.04 -5.38 19.91
C ASP A 28 -1.63 -4.01 19.48
N CYS A 29 -2.18 -3.95 18.27
CA CYS A 29 -2.74 -2.72 17.69
C CYS A 29 -4.26 -2.84 17.42
N SER A 30 -5.09 -2.33 18.34
CA SER A 30 -6.56 -2.38 18.20
C SER A 30 -7.09 -1.68 16.93
N VAL A 31 -6.50 -0.55 16.56
CA VAL A 31 -6.87 0.18 15.34
C VAL A 31 -6.49 -0.60 14.08
N CYS A 32 -5.38 -1.34 14.10
CA CYS A 32 -4.97 -2.16 12.97
C CYS A 32 -6.01 -3.24 12.67
N HIS A 33 -6.50 -3.94 13.70
CA HIS A 33 -7.56 -4.94 13.58
C HIS A 33 -8.86 -4.38 12.99
N ALA A 34 -9.17 -3.10 13.21
CA ALA A 34 -10.35 -2.45 12.65
C ALA A 34 -10.17 -2.00 11.18
N ILE A 35 -8.94 -1.62 10.79
CA ILE A 35 -8.66 -1.06 9.46
C ILE A 35 -8.24 -2.13 8.45
N LEU A 36 -7.53 -3.17 8.87
CA LEU A 36 -7.09 -4.27 8.01
C LEU A 36 -8.24 -4.89 7.19
N PRO A 37 -9.36 -5.35 7.76
CA PRO A 37 -10.43 -5.99 6.97
C PRO A 37 -11.05 -5.04 5.94
N ARG A 38 -11.14 -3.74 6.24
CA ARG A 38 -11.62 -2.73 5.30
C ARG A 38 -10.62 -2.48 4.16
N THR A 39 -9.34 -2.58 4.47
CA THR A 39 -8.26 -2.47 3.48
C THR A 39 -8.28 -3.68 2.55
N GLU A 40 -8.43 -4.89 3.11
CA GLU A 40 -8.57 -6.13 2.33
C GLU A 40 -9.79 -6.07 1.41
N GLN A 41 -10.95 -5.65 1.92
CA GLN A 41 -12.16 -5.51 1.12
C GLN A 41 -11.98 -4.51 -0.05
N LEU A 42 -11.28 -3.40 0.18
CA LEU A 42 -10.97 -2.44 -0.87
C LEU A 42 -10.03 -3.03 -1.92
N LEU A 43 -9.05 -3.84 -1.50
CA LEU A 43 -8.09 -4.48 -2.39
C LEU A 43 -8.73 -5.56 -3.27
N GLU A 44 -9.87 -6.13 -2.90
CA GLU A 44 -10.63 -7.06 -3.76
C GLU A 44 -11.07 -6.41 -5.09
N GLU A 45 -11.12 -5.08 -5.16
CA GLU A 45 -11.46 -4.34 -6.38
C GLU A 45 -10.26 -4.14 -7.33
N PHE A 46 -9.03 -4.48 -6.91
CA PHE A 46 -7.79 -4.19 -7.65
C PHE A 46 -6.90 -5.43 -7.79
N ASP A 47 -6.44 -5.71 -9.02
CA ASP A 47 -5.45 -6.76 -9.28
C ASP A 47 -4.02 -6.22 -9.09
N ILE A 48 -3.67 -5.89 -7.85
CA ILE A 48 -2.35 -5.40 -7.48
C ILE A 48 -1.75 -6.25 -6.36
N PRO A 49 -0.42 -6.44 -6.34
CA PRO A 49 0.23 -7.04 -5.19
C PRO A 49 0.05 -6.16 -3.95
N SER A 50 -0.37 -6.81 -2.87
CA SER A 50 -0.52 -6.19 -1.57
C SER A 50 0.18 -7.03 -0.50
N TYR A 51 0.87 -6.36 0.42
CA TYR A 51 1.71 -6.99 1.42
C TYR A 51 1.32 -6.49 2.80
N GLN A 52 1.08 -7.41 3.73
CA GLN A 52 1.05 -7.07 5.14
C GLN A 52 2.44 -7.29 5.72
N LEU A 53 2.95 -6.32 6.47
CA LEU A 53 4.20 -6.40 7.20
C LEU A 53 3.93 -6.09 8.66
N ASP A 54 4.37 -6.98 9.55
CA ASP A 54 4.23 -6.76 10.99
C ASP A 54 5.57 -6.32 11.58
N ALA A 55 5.58 -5.13 12.18
CA ALA A 55 6.80 -4.53 12.71
C ALA A 55 7.23 -5.12 14.07
N ASP A 56 6.39 -5.92 14.74
CA ASP A 56 6.80 -6.68 15.92
C ASP A 56 7.41 -8.02 15.51
N LEU A 57 6.91 -8.65 14.44
CA LEU A 57 7.49 -9.88 13.87
C LEU A 57 8.80 -9.62 13.12
N PHE A 58 8.87 -8.52 12.37
CA PHE A 58 10.02 -8.12 11.57
C PHE A 58 10.42 -6.67 11.92
N PRO A 59 11.23 -6.47 12.98
CA PRO A 59 11.60 -5.13 13.48
C PRO A 59 12.23 -4.22 12.42
N GLU A 60 12.92 -4.80 11.44
CA GLU A 60 13.54 -4.08 10.31
C GLU A 60 12.53 -3.32 9.43
N VAL A 61 11.26 -3.74 9.43
CA VAL A 61 10.17 -3.06 8.69
C VAL A 61 10.02 -1.61 9.16
N ALA A 62 10.12 -1.36 10.47
CA ALA A 62 9.96 -0.02 11.01
C ALA A 62 11.08 0.93 10.54
N SER A 63 12.31 0.44 10.45
CA SER A 63 13.44 1.23 9.94
C SER A 63 13.40 1.39 8.42
N GLU A 64 13.08 0.32 7.67
CA GLU A 64 13.08 0.35 6.20
C GLU A 64 12.05 1.34 5.66
N PHE A 65 10.85 1.34 6.22
CA PHE A 65 9.77 2.22 5.79
C PHE A 65 9.64 3.49 6.62
N GLU A 66 10.57 3.77 7.55
CA GLU A 66 10.53 4.92 8.45
C GLU A 66 9.17 5.09 9.17
N VAL A 67 8.57 3.98 9.61
CA VAL A 67 7.25 3.97 10.25
C VAL A 67 7.38 4.06 11.76
N MET A 68 7.06 5.24 12.30
CA MET A 68 7.01 5.47 13.75
C MET A 68 5.66 5.12 14.39
N THR A 69 4.59 5.04 13.59
CA THR A 69 3.22 4.79 14.07
C THR A 69 2.48 3.83 13.17
N VAL A 70 1.70 2.92 13.77
CA VAL A 70 0.85 1.97 13.04
C VAL A 70 -0.65 2.23 13.35
N PRO A 71 -1.59 1.81 12.47
CA PRO A 71 -1.34 1.24 11.14
C PRO A 71 -0.75 2.28 10.17
N ALA A 72 0.02 1.80 9.20
CA ALA A 72 0.43 2.60 8.04
C ALA A 72 0.05 1.89 6.74
N VAL A 73 -0.45 2.66 5.78
CA VAL A 73 -0.77 2.21 4.43
C VAL A 73 0.10 3.01 3.46
N LEU A 74 0.96 2.29 2.74
CA LEU A 74 1.88 2.85 1.77
C LEU A 74 1.50 2.35 0.38
N ILE A 75 1.50 3.24 -0.60
CA ILE A 75 1.25 2.90 -2.01
C ILE A 75 2.52 3.19 -2.78
N PHE A 76 2.95 2.22 -3.58
CA PHE A 76 4.12 2.32 -4.43
C PHE A 76 3.75 2.18 -5.89
N SER A 77 4.54 2.81 -6.77
CA SER A 77 4.54 2.56 -8.21
C SER A 77 5.98 2.39 -8.68
N GLN A 78 6.26 1.27 -9.36
CA GLN A 78 7.59 0.95 -9.89
C GLN A 78 8.71 1.13 -8.84
N GLY A 79 8.50 0.57 -7.65
CA GLY A 79 9.46 0.68 -6.55
C GLY A 79 9.48 2.02 -5.79
N LYS A 80 8.77 3.06 -6.25
CA LYS A 80 8.75 4.39 -5.62
C LYS A 80 7.50 4.59 -4.77
N GLU A 81 7.67 5.07 -3.54
CA GLU A 81 6.56 5.45 -2.69
C GLU A 81 5.86 6.68 -3.26
N LEU A 82 4.54 6.58 -3.48
CA LEU A 82 3.71 7.68 -4.00
C LEU A 82 2.85 8.31 -2.92
N GLN A 83 2.41 7.51 -1.95
CA GLN A 83 1.48 7.95 -0.93
C GLN A 83 1.68 7.17 0.36
N ARG A 84 1.54 7.89 1.47
CA ARG A 84 1.64 7.36 2.83
C ARG A 84 0.51 7.88 3.68
N GLN A 85 -0.17 6.96 4.35
CA GLN A 85 -1.12 7.28 5.40
C GLN A 85 -0.72 6.53 6.66
N ALA A 86 -0.51 7.24 7.76
CA ALA A 86 -0.16 6.65 9.04
C ALA A 86 -1.10 7.17 10.13
N ARG A 87 -1.48 6.30 11.07
CA ARG A 87 -2.39 6.56 12.20
C ARG A 87 -3.85 6.86 11.80
N PHE A 88 -4.08 7.75 10.84
CA PHE A 88 -5.39 8.09 10.30
C PHE A 88 -5.45 7.68 8.82
N ILE A 89 -6.14 6.57 8.55
CA ILE A 89 -6.22 5.98 7.21
C ILE A 89 -7.52 6.44 6.55
N ASN A 90 -7.40 7.17 5.45
CA ASN A 90 -8.48 7.52 4.55
C ASN A 90 -8.49 6.55 3.36
N LEU A 91 -9.28 5.49 3.50
CA LEU A 91 -9.45 4.45 2.48
C LEU A 91 -10.09 4.96 1.19
N THR A 92 -10.90 6.02 1.24
CA THR A 92 -11.41 6.68 0.03
C THR A 92 -10.27 7.22 -0.81
N ARG A 93 -9.30 7.91 -0.17
CA ARG A 93 -8.14 8.45 -0.88
C ARG A 93 -7.19 7.35 -1.38
N VAL A 94 -7.07 6.24 -0.64
CA VAL A 94 -6.35 5.04 -1.11
C VAL A 94 -7.02 4.50 -2.38
N LYS A 95 -8.35 4.36 -2.37
CA LYS A 95 -9.13 3.90 -3.53
C LYS A 95 -8.90 4.77 -4.75
N GLU A 96 -9.06 6.09 -4.60
CA GLU A 96 -8.87 7.06 -5.69
C GLU A 96 -7.50 6.90 -6.35
N LEU A 97 -6.43 6.84 -5.55
CA LEU A 97 -5.08 6.72 -6.07
C LEU A 97 -4.84 5.36 -6.75
N LEU A 98 -5.34 4.26 -6.17
CA LEU A 98 -5.23 2.95 -6.82
C LEU A 98 -5.98 2.92 -8.14
N THR A 99 -7.17 3.50 -8.22
CA THR A 99 -7.92 3.64 -9.48
C THR A 99 -7.13 4.43 -10.52
N GLU A 100 -6.52 5.55 -10.14
CA GLU A 100 -5.67 6.34 -11.05
C GLU A 100 -4.50 5.52 -11.60
N LEU A 101 -3.85 4.70 -10.75
CA LEU A 101 -2.68 3.90 -11.10
C LEU A 101 -3.00 2.61 -11.88
N THR A 102 -4.18 2.00 -11.67
CA THR A 102 -4.56 0.76 -12.36
C THR A 102 -5.29 0.99 -13.67
N HIS A 103 -5.90 2.17 -13.86
CA HIS A 103 -6.61 2.52 -15.09
C HIS A 103 -5.77 3.29 -16.11
N THR A 104 -4.51 3.62 -15.81
CA THR A 104 -3.61 4.30 -16.73
C THR A 104 -3.02 3.33 -17.76
N ASN A 105 -3.82 2.98 -18.77
CA ASN A 105 -3.30 2.45 -20.04
C ASN A 105 -3.91 3.09 -21.30
N THR A 106 -4.45 4.33 -21.22
CA THR A 106 -4.89 5.07 -22.43
C THR A 106 -4.85 6.60 -22.33
N LEU A 107 -4.17 7.24 -21.38
CA LEU A 107 -4.08 8.71 -21.36
C LEU A 107 -2.63 9.15 -21.17
N SER A 108 -1.80 8.79 -22.16
CA SER A 108 -0.59 9.55 -22.43
C SER A 108 -1.00 10.97 -22.78
N TYR A 109 -0.30 11.94 -22.18
CA TYR A 109 -0.24 13.39 -22.37
C TYR A 109 -0.66 14.05 -23.72
N GLU A 110 -0.98 13.28 -24.76
CA GLU A 110 -1.43 13.75 -26.08
C GLU A 110 -2.85 14.34 -26.07
N GLU A 111 -3.74 13.96 -25.15
CA GLU A 111 -5.08 14.58 -25.06
C GLU A 111 -5.11 15.92 -24.30
N LEU A 112 -4.05 16.27 -23.58
CA LEU A 112 -4.02 17.48 -22.73
C LEU A 112 -3.63 18.77 -23.47
N PHE A 113 -3.21 18.68 -24.74
CA PHE A 113 -2.74 19.84 -25.51
C PHE A 113 -3.31 19.94 -26.93
N HIS A 114 -4.40 19.24 -27.24
CA HIS A 114 -5.14 19.43 -28.48
C HIS A 114 -6.40 20.27 -28.24
N GLU A 115 -6.23 21.59 -28.26
CA GLU A 115 -7.17 22.57 -28.84
C GLU A 115 -6.41 23.84 -29.24
#